data_AF-A0A9N7URU5-F1
#
_entry.id   AF-A0A9N7URU5-F1
#
_cell.length_a   1.000
_cell.length_b   1.000
_cell.length_c   1.000
_cell.angle_alpha   90.00
_cell.angle_beta   90.00
_cell.angle_gamma   90.00
#
_symmetry.space_group_name_H-M   'P 1'
#
loop_
_entity.id
_entity.type
_entity.pdbx_description
1 polymer ?
#
loop_
_entity_poly.entity_id
_entity_poly.type
_entity_poly.pdbx_seq_one_letter_code
_entity_poly.pdbx_strand_id
1 'polypeptide(L)'
;MRQNGHCRWSADTLESTVVEDFRRRLKYYFMNPCEKYRARGRKPWKLMLQIVKIAIITIQLVSFGLSNEMMVTFKDENLTAFRHLFLKGYKEHRLGGYALYTKSDVYDHIYYIINRYISLQNLTIGNLAYERVDGESTPLSLCQEFYRNSSIDPGNETFDIDPHIDKGTKTQTAM
;
A
#
# COMPACT_ATOMS: atom_id res chain seq x y z
N MET A 1 -10.25 86.05 -6.95
CA MET A 1 -8.97 85.93 -7.69
C MET A 1 -7.87 85.85 -6.64
N ARG A 2 -6.92 84.92 -6.56
CA ARG A 2 -6.38 83.89 -7.46
C ARG A 2 -5.71 82.80 -6.58
N GLN A 3 -6.00 81.53 -6.89
CA GLN A 3 -5.17 80.30 -6.89
C GLN A 3 -4.00 80.22 -5.88
N ASN A 4 -3.96 79.32 -4.87
CA ASN A 4 -3.99 77.84 -4.87
C ASN A 4 -3.08 77.20 -5.93
N GLY A 5 -1.93 76.63 -5.52
CA GLY A 5 -1.13 75.79 -6.42
C GLY A 5 0.13 75.10 -5.88
N HIS A 6 0.67 75.45 -4.70
CA HIS A 6 2.10 75.17 -4.45
C HIS A 6 2.49 73.87 -3.71
N CYS A 7 1.60 72.91 -3.46
CA CYS A 7 1.99 71.65 -2.79
C CYS A 7 1.58 70.37 -3.53
N ARG A 8 1.03 70.44 -4.74
CA ARG A 8 0.56 69.24 -5.46
C ARG A 8 1.66 68.57 -6.30
N TRP A 9 2.68 69.30 -6.74
CA TRP A 9 3.70 68.77 -7.67
C TRP A 9 4.82 67.97 -6.99
N SER A 10 5.21 68.29 -5.75
CA SER A 10 6.30 67.58 -5.06
C SER A 10 5.89 66.22 -4.51
N ALA A 11 4.61 66.03 -4.16
CA ALA A 11 4.09 64.75 -3.70
C ALA A 11 3.99 63.73 -4.86
N ASP A 12 3.49 64.14 -6.02
CA ASP A 12 3.35 63.27 -7.20
C ASP A 12 4.71 62.80 -7.76
N THR A 13 5.74 63.67 -7.76
CA THR A 13 7.09 63.26 -8.21
C THR A 13 7.77 62.32 -7.22
N LEU A 14 7.62 62.54 -5.92
CA LEU A 14 8.18 61.66 -4.90
C LEU A 14 7.49 60.28 -4.89
N GLU A 15 6.16 60.24 -4.94
CA GLU A 15 5.38 59.00 -5.09
C GLU A 15 5.80 58.23 -6.34
N SER A 16 5.92 58.90 -7.49
CA SER A 16 6.36 58.25 -8.73
C SER A 16 7.77 57.64 -8.60
N THR A 17 8.72 58.32 -7.95
CA THR A 17 10.07 57.76 -7.73
C THR A 17 10.08 56.57 -6.78
N VAL A 18 9.24 56.58 -5.75
CA VAL A 18 9.12 55.48 -4.78
C VAL A 18 8.45 54.28 -5.43
N VAL A 19 7.37 54.49 -6.19
CA VAL A 19 6.69 53.43 -6.95
C VAL A 19 7.61 52.82 -8.00
N GLU A 20 8.41 53.62 -8.70
CA GLU A 20 9.40 53.11 -9.65
C GLU A 20 10.52 52.32 -8.96
N ASP A 21 10.99 52.75 -7.78
CA ASP A 21 12.01 52.02 -7.01
C ASP A 21 11.45 50.69 -6.46
N PHE A 22 10.21 50.68 -5.97
CA PHE A 22 9.51 49.46 -5.58
C PHE A 22 9.26 48.52 -6.76
N ARG A 23 8.86 49.05 -7.92
CA ARG A 23 8.64 48.27 -9.14
C ARG A 23 9.95 47.66 -9.65
N ARG A 24 11.07 48.39 -9.55
CA ARG A 24 12.42 47.86 -9.86
C ARG A 24 12.84 46.79 -8.87
N ARG A 25 12.60 46.97 -7.57
CA ARG A 25 12.89 45.97 -6.53
C ARG A 25 12.06 44.70 -6.69
N LEU A 26 10.78 44.84 -7.04
CA LEU A 26 9.87 43.73 -7.29
C LEU A 26 10.25 42.96 -8.56
N LYS A 27 10.58 43.67 -9.65
CA LYS A 27 11.07 43.08 -10.90
C LYS A 27 12.42 42.36 -10.68
N TYR A 28 13.29 42.89 -9.83
CA TYR A 28 14.54 42.24 -9.41
C TYR A 28 14.32 41.03 -8.47
N TYR A 29 13.22 41.01 -7.73
CA TYR A 29 12.83 39.88 -6.88
C TYR A 29 12.24 38.72 -7.72
N PHE A 30 11.52 39.06 -8.80
CA PHE A 30 10.89 38.10 -9.73
C PHE A 30 11.71 37.79 -11.01
N MET A 31 12.88 38.41 -11.22
CA MET A 31 13.78 38.03 -12.31
C MET A 31 14.36 36.63 -12.08
N ASN A 32 14.53 35.89 -13.17
CA ASN A 32 14.94 34.48 -13.17
C ASN A 32 16.24 34.26 -12.35
N PRO A 33 16.28 33.29 -11.43
CA PRO A 33 17.39 33.09 -10.49
C PRO A 33 18.75 32.85 -11.17
N CYS A 34 18.75 32.35 -12.42
CA CYS A 34 19.95 32.18 -13.25
C CYS A 34 20.63 33.51 -13.65
N GLU A 35 19.87 34.58 -13.91
CA GLU A 35 20.43 35.90 -14.28
C GLU A 35 21.04 36.60 -13.06
N LYS A 36 20.42 36.41 -11.89
CA LYS A 36 20.90 36.94 -10.60
C LYS A 36 22.19 36.26 -10.12
N TYR A 37 22.39 35.00 -10.50
CA TYR A 37 23.63 34.25 -10.24
C TYR A 37 24.79 34.74 -11.12
N ARG A 38 24.51 35.01 -12.41
CA ARG A 38 25.50 35.48 -13.38
C ARG A 38 26.06 36.88 -13.05
N ALA A 39 25.24 37.74 -12.46
CA ALA A 39 25.62 39.12 -12.13
C ALA A 39 26.33 39.32 -10.77
N ARG A 40 26.25 38.38 -9.82
CA ARG A 40 26.76 38.56 -8.43
C ARG A 40 27.84 37.58 -7.97
N GLY A 41 28.14 36.51 -8.71
CA GLY A 41 29.27 35.59 -8.41
C GLY A 41 29.17 34.79 -7.10
N ARG A 42 28.11 34.94 -6.28
CA ARG A 42 27.89 34.13 -5.07
C ARG A 42 27.00 32.93 -5.38
N LYS A 43 27.56 31.72 -5.23
CA LYS A 43 26.85 30.44 -5.36
C LYS A 43 25.62 30.41 -4.44
N PRO A 44 24.38 30.33 -4.96
CA PRO A 44 23.16 30.33 -4.17
C PRO A 44 22.95 28.93 -3.59
N TRP A 45 23.81 28.55 -2.64
CA TRP A 45 23.81 27.23 -1.99
C TRP A 45 22.43 26.86 -1.46
N LYS A 46 21.66 27.83 -0.95
CA LYS A 46 20.29 27.63 -0.45
C LYS A 46 19.29 27.18 -1.51
N LEU A 47 19.34 27.73 -2.74
CA LEU A 47 18.46 27.30 -3.84
C LEU A 47 18.87 25.93 -4.36
N MET A 48 20.18 25.66 -4.44
CA MET A 48 20.65 24.35 -4.87
C MET A 48 20.24 23.25 -3.89
N LEU A 49 20.32 23.50 -2.59
CA LEU A 49 19.84 22.58 -1.56
C LEU A 49 18.32 22.29 -1.68
N GLN A 50 17.51 23.27 -2.08
CA GLN A 50 16.07 23.05 -2.30
C GLN A 50 15.80 22.14 -3.50
N ILE A 51 16.51 22.34 -4.60
CA ILE A 51 16.39 21.47 -5.79
C ILE A 51 16.87 20.05 -5.46
N VAL A 52 17.99 19.92 -4.76
CA VAL A 52 18.52 18.62 -4.30
C VAL A 52 17.54 17.92 -3.38
N LYS A 53 16.92 18.65 -2.43
CA LYS A 53 15.90 18.07 -1.54
C LYS A 53 14.70 17.53 -2.31
N ILE A 54 14.19 18.27 -3.30
CA ILE A 54 13.08 17.81 -4.15
C ILE A 54 13.49 16.55 -4.91
N ALA A 55 14.68 16.55 -5.53
CA ALA A 55 15.18 15.39 -6.26
C ALA A 55 15.29 14.14 -5.35
N ILE A 56 15.85 14.30 -4.13
CA ILE A 56 15.99 13.20 -3.17
C ILE A 56 14.61 12.67 -2.75
N ILE A 57 13.65 13.54 -2.41
CA ILE A 57 12.31 13.11 -1.99
C ILE A 57 11.58 12.40 -3.14
N THR A 58 11.70 12.90 -4.37
CA THR A 58 11.09 12.26 -5.55
C THR A 58 11.71 10.89 -5.81
N ILE A 59 13.04 10.76 -5.73
CA ILE A 59 13.73 9.46 -5.88
C ILE A 59 13.26 8.50 -4.78
N GLN A 60 13.25 8.95 -3.52
CA GLN A 60 12.77 8.13 -2.40
C GLN A 60 11.32 7.67 -2.59
N LEU A 61 10.44 8.55 -3.05
CA LEU A 61 9.03 8.24 -3.29
C LEU A 61 8.85 7.23 -4.44
N VAL A 62 9.55 7.43 -5.56
CA VAL A 62 9.49 6.50 -6.71
C VAL A 62 10.10 5.16 -6.35
N SER A 63 11.26 5.12 -5.69
CA SER A 63 11.86 3.88 -5.21
C SER A 63 10.92 3.14 -4.25
N PHE A 64 10.30 3.85 -3.31
CA PHE A 64 9.33 3.25 -2.39
C PHE A 64 8.08 2.75 -3.13
N GLY A 65 7.56 3.51 -4.09
CA GLY A 65 6.44 3.12 -4.92
C GLY A 65 6.72 1.83 -5.70
N LEU A 66 7.87 1.77 -6.39
CA LEU A 66 8.28 0.59 -7.14
C LEU A 66 8.58 -0.61 -6.23
N SER A 67 9.19 -0.41 -5.06
CA SER A 67 9.43 -1.49 -4.10
C SER A 67 8.12 -2.05 -3.54
N ASN A 68 7.15 -1.18 -3.21
CA ASN A 68 5.85 -1.63 -2.74
C ASN A 68 5.04 -2.29 -3.84
N GLU A 69 5.07 -1.76 -5.07
CA GLU A 69 4.43 -2.37 -6.22
C GLU A 69 5.01 -3.76 -6.49
N MET A 70 6.34 -3.89 -6.55
CA MET A 70 7.02 -5.17 -6.74
C MET A 70 6.70 -6.16 -5.61
N MET A 71 6.64 -5.70 -4.35
CA MET A 71 6.25 -6.54 -3.21
C MET A 71 4.79 -7.01 -3.30
N VAL A 72 3.87 -6.11 -3.69
CA VAL A 72 2.45 -6.41 -3.85
C VAL A 72 2.27 -7.40 -4.99
N THR A 73 2.90 -7.18 -6.14
CA THR A 73 2.86 -8.09 -7.29
C THR A 73 3.46 -9.44 -6.95
N PHE A 74 4.63 -9.49 -6.31
CA PHE A 74 5.22 -10.75 -5.86
C PHE A 74 4.28 -11.50 -4.92
N LYS A 75 3.67 -10.80 -3.96
CA LYS A 75 2.71 -11.42 -3.03
C LYS A 75 1.45 -11.93 -3.74
N ASP A 76 0.91 -11.16 -4.67
CA ASP A 76 -0.32 -11.50 -5.38
C ASP A 76 -0.11 -12.67 -6.36
N GLU A 77 1.02 -12.68 -7.08
CA GLU A 77 1.41 -13.77 -7.97
C GLU A 77 1.63 -15.07 -7.18
N ASN A 78 2.36 -15.01 -6.05
CA ASN A 78 2.54 -16.19 -5.19
C ASN A 78 1.22 -16.67 -4.59
N LEU A 79 0.34 -15.76 -4.15
CA LEU A 79 -0.97 -16.12 -3.62
C LEU A 79 -1.85 -16.79 -4.69
N THR A 80 -1.80 -16.28 -5.91
CA THR A 80 -2.53 -16.86 -7.05
C THR A 80 -1.99 -18.25 -7.38
N ALA A 81 -0.68 -18.43 -7.40
CA ALA A 81 -0.07 -19.76 -7.54
C ALA A 81 -0.52 -20.72 -6.42
N PHE A 82 -0.55 -20.26 -5.16
CA PHE A 82 -1.05 -21.06 -4.04
C PHE A 82 -2.52 -21.42 -4.16
N ARG A 83 -3.38 -20.52 -4.63
CA ARG A 83 -4.79 -20.83 -4.91
C ARG A 83 -4.89 -21.97 -5.92
N HIS A 84 -4.15 -21.90 -7.02
CA HIS A 84 -4.14 -22.98 -8.01
C HIS A 84 -3.53 -24.29 -7.50
N LEU A 85 -2.58 -24.23 -6.57
CA LEU A 85 -1.91 -25.40 -6.02
C LEU A 85 -2.78 -26.14 -4.98
N PHE A 86 -3.37 -25.40 -4.05
CA PHE A 86 -4.07 -25.92 -2.88
C PHE A 86 -5.58 -26.04 -3.06
N LEU A 87 -6.23 -25.17 -3.85
CA LEU A 87 -7.68 -25.23 -4.06
C LEU A 87 -7.99 -26.11 -5.28
N LYS A 88 -8.55 -27.30 -5.02
CA LYS A 88 -8.91 -28.26 -6.06
C LYS A 88 -9.92 -27.62 -7.02
N GLY A 89 -9.60 -27.65 -8.32
CA GLY A 89 -10.47 -27.12 -9.37
C GLY A 89 -10.65 -25.60 -9.36
N TYR A 90 -9.75 -24.85 -8.69
CA TYR A 90 -9.80 -23.40 -8.70
C TYR A 90 -9.71 -22.85 -10.13
N LYS A 91 -10.72 -22.06 -10.49
CA LYS A 91 -10.78 -21.30 -11.73
C LYS A 91 -10.74 -19.83 -11.37
N GLU A 92 -9.97 -19.07 -12.11
CA GLU A 92 -9.81 -17.64 -11.91
C GLU A 92 -11.09 -16.91 -12.36
N HIS A 93 -12.10 -16.94 -11.50
CA HIS A 93 -13.40 -16.35 -11.80
C HIS A 93 -13.40 -14.89 -11.34
N ARG A 94 -13.43 -13.96 -12.28
CA ARG A 94 -13.36 -12.52 -11.99
C ARG A 94 -14.59 -11.96 -11.25
N LEU A 95 -15.67 -12.73 -11.10
CA LEU A 95 -16.98 -12.24 -10.67
C LEU A 95 -17.65 -13.09 -9.57
N GLY A 96 -17.01 -14.14 -9.05
CA GLY A 96 -17.61 -15.01 -8.04
C GLY A 96 -16.57 -15.70 -7.18
N GLY A 97 -16.77 -15.65 -5.85
CA GLY A 97 -15.92 -16.34 -4.89
C GLY A 97 -15.97 -17.86 -5.07
N TYR A 98 -14.85 -18.52 -4.78
CA TYR A 98 -14.77 -19.97 -4.74
C TYR A 98 -15.59 -20.50 -3.55
N ALA A 99 -16.61 -21.32 -3.82
CA ALA A 99 -17.52 -21.85 -2.81
C ALA A 99 -17.82 -23.35 -3.05
N LEU A 100 -17.97 -24.09 -1.95
CA LEU A 100 -18.33 -25.51 -1.93
C LEU A 100 -19.75 -25.65 -1.39
N TYR A 101 -20.55 -26.50 -2.01
CA TYR A 101 -21.99 -26.59 -1.72
C TYR A 101 -22.41 -27.92 -1.08
N THR A 102 -21.52 -28.91 -1.01
CA THR A 102 -21.83 -30.22 -0.40
C THR A 102 -20.84 -30.57 0.71
N LYS A 103 -21.32 -31.33 1.71
CA LYS A 103 -20.46 -31.83 2.80
C LYS A 103 -19.30 -32.69 2.27
N SER A 104 -19.58 -33.54 1.28
CA SER A 104 -18.56 -34.39 0.64
C SER A 104 -17.47 -33.55 -0.01
N ASP A 105 -17.85 -32.51 -0.76
CA ASP A 105 -16.89 -31.61 -1.39
C ASP A 105 -16.01 -30.95 -0.33
N VAL A 106 -16.58 -30.47 0.79
CA VAL A 106 -15.78 -29.85 1.86
C VAL A 106 -14.70 -30.80 2.38
N TYR A 107 -15.06 -32.05 2.70
CA TYR A 107 -14.07 -33.03 3.17
C TYR A 107 -13.02 -33.33 2.10
N ASP A 108 -13.43 -33.60 0.86
CA ASP A 108 -12.52 -33.88 -0.25
C ASP A 108 -11.50 -32.76 -0.48
N HIS A 109 -11.93 -31.51 -0.33
CA HIS A 109 -11.06 -30.34 -0.50
C HIS A 109 -10.09 -30.19 0.67
N ILE A 110 -10.52 -30.42 1.91
CA ILE A 110 -9.63 -30.43 3.07
C ILE A 110 -8.52 -31.48 2.90
N TYR A 111 -8.88 -32.71 2.52
CA TYR A 111 -7.90 -33.77 2.27
C TYR A 111 -6.96 -33.42 1.11
N TYR A 112 -7.48 -32.81 0.05
CA TYR A 112 -6.66 -32.35 -1.06
C TYR A 112 -5.61 -31.32 -0.62
N ILE A 113 -6.00 -30.32 0.19
CA ILE A 113 -5.09 -29.31 0.73
C ILE A 113 -3.99 -29.96 1.58
N ILE A 114 -4.35 -30.87 2.48
CA ILE A 114 -3.39 -31.57 3.35
C ILE A 114 -2.39 -32.38 2.50
N ASN A 115 -2.88 -33.15 1.52
CA ASN A 115 -2.01 -33.95 0.65
C ASN A 115 -1.07 -33.09 -0.20
N ARG A 116 -1.57 -31.95 -0.70
CA ARG A 116 -0.77 -30.97 -1.43
C ARG A 116 0.29 -30.33 -0.56
N TYR A 117 -0.06 -30.00 0.69
CA TYR A 117 0.88 -29.45 1.65
C TYR A 117 1.99 -30.43 1.96
N ILE A 118 1.69 -31.68 2.31
CA ILE A 118 2.73 -32.68 2.61
C ILE A 118 3.64 -32.93 1.40
N SER A 119 3.09 -32.90 0.19
CA SER A 119 3.82 -33.15 -1.06
C SER A 119 4.39 -31.88 -1.70
N LEU A 120 4.44 -30.75 -1.00
CA LEU A 120 4.75 -29.44 -1.57
C LEU A 120 6.06 -29.44 -2.36
N GLN A 121 7.13 -29.96 -1.75
CA GLN A 121 8.48 -29.99 -2.33
C GLN A 121 8.57 -30.81 -3.63
N ASN A 122 7.74 -31.83 -3.79
CA ASN A 122 7.72 -32.67 -4.99
C ASN A 122 6.84 -32.09 -6.11
N LEU A 123 5.93 -31.17 -5.78
CA LEU A 123 4.91 -30.66 -6.69
C LEU A 123 5.25 -29.28 -7.26
N THR A 124 6.00 -28.45 -6.52
CA THR A 124 6.27 -27.07 -6.92
C THR A 124 7.59 -26.94 -7.64
N ILE A 125 7.59 -26.25 -8.78
CA ILE A 125 8.81 -25.86 -9.52
C ILE A 125 9.55 -24.70 -8.79
N GLY A 126 8.84 -23.98 -7.91
CA GLY A 126 9.39 -22.86 -7.13
C GLY A 126 10.19 -23.29 -5.90
N ASN A 127 10.97 -22.35 -5.35
CA ASN A 127 11.81 -22.50 -4.16
C ASN A 127 11.01 -22.42 -2.84
N LEU A 128 9.94 -23.20 -2.73
CA LEU A 128 9.09 -23.26 -1.54
C LEU A 128 9.66 -24.25 -0.52
N ALA A 129 9.80 -23.79 0.71
CA ALA A 129 10.25 -24.61 1.84
C ALA A 129 9.37 -24.36 3.06
N TYR A 130 9.24 -25.37 3.91
CA TYR A 130 8.61 -25.20 5.21
C TYR A 130 9.51 -24.36 6.10
N GLU A 131 8.90 -23.49 6.91
CA GLU A 131 9.61 -22.83 7.99
C GLU A 131 10.09 -23.89 8.99
N ARG A 132 11.28 -23.68 9.57
CA ARG A 132 11.83 -24.56 10.60
C ARG A 132 12.03 -23.76 11.88
N VAL A 133 11.41 -24.23 12.96
CA VAL A 133 11.55 -23.67 14.30
C VAL A 133 12.22 -24.74 15.16
N ASP A 134 13.35 -24.41 15.79
CA ASP A 134 14.13 -25.34 16.63
C ASP A 134 14.55 -26.64 15.94
N GLY A 135 14.72 -26.61 14.61
CA GLY A 135 15.12 -27.76 13.79
C GLY A 135 13.97 -28.62 13.29
N GLU A 136 12.74 -28.37 13.74
CA GLU A 136 11.54 -29.05 13.25
C GLU A 136 10.76 -28.19 12.23
N SER A 137 10.22 -28.84 11.19
CA SER A 137 9.36 -28.17 10.21
C SER A 137 8.04 -27.77 10.84
N THR A 138 7.58 -26.54 10.60
CA THR A 138 6.30 -26.04 11.11
C THR A 138 5.14 -26.89 10.57
N PRO A 139 4.27 -27.43 11.45
CA PRO A 139 3.15 -28.24 11.00
C PRO A 139 2.03 -27.39 10.40
N LEU A 140 1.31 -27.96 9.44
CA LEU A 140 0.03 -27.43 9.00
C LEU A 140 -0.98 -27.57 10.14
N SER A 141 -1.68 -26.49 10.49
CA SER A 141 -2.74 -26.51 11.50
C SER A 141 -4.11 -26.37 10.82
N LEU A 142 -4.97 -27.36 11.04
CA LEU A 142 -6.38 -27.35 10.65
C LEU A 142 -7.21 -26.96 11.88
N CYS A 143 -7.78 -25.76 11.84
CA CYS A 143 -8.62 -25.23 12.91
C CYS A 143 -10.10 -25.35 12.52
N GLN A 144 -10.91 -25.81 13.45
CA GLN A 144 -12.37 -25.87 13.36
C GLN A 144 -12.96 -24.99 14.47
N GLU A 145 -13.76 -24.01 14.08
CA GLU A 145 -14.51 -23.17 15.01
C GLU A 145 -16.00 -23.52 14.89
N PHE A 146 -16.66 -23.78 16.03
CA PHE A 146 -18.07 -24.18 16.06
C PHE A 146 -18.76 -23.68 17.34
N TYR A 147 -20.08 -23.52 17.28
CA TYR A 147 -20.88 -23.17 18.44
C TYR A 147 -20.85 -24.30 19.46
N ARG A 148 -20.55 -23.98 20.71
CA ARG A 148 -20.41 -24.95 21.81
C ARG A 148 -21.67 -25.79 21.99
N ASN A 149 -22.83 -25.13 21.99
CA ASN A 149 -24.12 -25.80 22.01
C ASN A 149 -24.99 -25.19 20.92
N SER A 150 -25.42 -26.01 19.96
CA SER A 150 -26.36 -25.58 18.93
C SER A 150 -27.34 -26.71 18.66
N SER A 151 -28.63 -26.39 18.79
CA SER A 151 -29.72 -27.24 18.36
C SER A 151 -30.56 -26.43 17.38
N ILE A 152 -30.62 -26.88 16.14
CA ILE A 152 -31.39 -26.23 15.09
C ILE A 152 -32.29 -27.29 14.50
N ASP A 153 -33.59 -27.18 14.77
CA ASP A 153 -34.61 -28.04 14.20
C ASP A 153 -35.52 -27.20 13.28
N PRO A 154 -35.17 -27.11 11.99
CA PRO A 154 -35.96 -26.33 11.05
C PRO A 154 -37.36 -26.92 10.82
N GLY A 155 -37.58 -28.21 11.13
CA GLY A 155 -38.90 -28.83 10.98
C GLY A 155 -39.91 -28.36 12.03
N ASN A 156 -39.44 -28.02 13.23
CA ASN A 156 -40.23 -27.49 14.34
C ASN A 156 -40.09 -25.97 14.51
N GLU A 157 -39.40 -25.29 13.60
CA GLU A 157 -39.11 -23.84 13.65
C GLU A 157 -38.38 -23.40 14.94
N THR A 158 -37.69 -24.32 15.63
CA THR A 158 -36.98 -24.04 16.87
C THR A 158 -35.47 -24.02 16.67
N PHE A 159 -34.82 -23.10 17.35
CA PHE A 159 -33.36 -23.05 17.44
C PHE A 159 -32.95 -22.58 18.83
N ASP A 160 -31.89 -23.19 19.34
CA ASP A 160 -31.18 -22.78 20.55
C ASP A 160 -29.68 -22.77 20.23
N ILE A 161 -29.07 -21.59 20.30
CA ILE A 161 -27.67 -21.39 19.92
C ILE A 161 -26.99 -20.62 21.05
N ASP A 162 -26.02 -21.27 21.66
CA ASP A 162 -25.06 -20.59 22.53
C ASP A 162 -24.02 -19.89 21.63
N PRO A 163 -23.89 -18.55 21.68
CA PRO A 163 -22.93 -17.81 20.86
C PRO A 163 -21.46 -18.08 21.25
N HIS A 164 -21.20 -18.88 22.31
CA HIS A 164 -19.86 -19.30 22.66
C HIS A 164 -19.22 -20.16 21.57
N ILE A 165 -18.00 -19.80 21.17
CA ILE A 165 -17.23 -20.48 20.12
C ILE A 165 -16.18 -21.38 20.75
N ASP A 166 -16.28 -22.67 20.46
CA ASP A 166 -15.25 -23.66 20.78
C ASP A 166 -14.31 -23.83 19.58
N LYS A 167 -13.03 -24.11 19.87
CA LYS A 167 -11.98 -24.29 18.86
C LYS A 167 -11.37 -25.68 18.95
N GLY A 168 -11.47 -26.45 17.87
CA GLY A 168 -10.75 -27.70 17.68
C GLY A 168 -9.56 -27.49 16.75
N THR A 169 -8.38 -27.97 17.12
CA THR A 169 -7.17 -27.88 16.29
C THR A 169 -6.60 -29.26 16.03
N LYS A 170 -6.30 -29.56 14.77
CA LYS A 170 -5.54 -30.74 14.34
C LYS A 170 -4.28 -30.29 13.64
N THR A 171 -3.13 -30.86 13.98
CA THR A 171 -1.84 -30.53 13.38
C THR A 171 -1.35 -31.68 12.51
N GLN A 172 -0.70 -31.35 11.39
CA GLN A 172 -0.10 -32.31 10.46
C GLN A 172 1.26 -31.80 10.02
N THR A 173 2.31 -32.51 10.38
CA THR A 173 3.68 -32.21 9.95
C THR A 173 3.95 -32.86 8.60
N ALA A 174 4.67 -32.16 7.72
CA ALA A 174 5.25 -32.77 6.52
C ALA A 174 6.50 -33.57 6.94
N MET A 175 6.63 -34.81 6.48
CA MET A 175 7.83 -35.62 6.68
C MET A 175 8.98 -35.15 5.79
#